data_AF-A0A8H2WF98-F1
#
_entry.id   AF-A0A8H2WF98-F1
#
_cell.length_a   1.000
_cell.length_b   1.000
_cell.length_c   1.000
_cell.angle_alpha   90.00
_cell.angle_beta   90.00
_cell.angle_gamma   90.00
#
_symmetry.space_group_name_H-M   'P 1'
#
loop_
_entity.id
_entity.type
_entity.pdbx_description
1 polymer ?
#
loop_
_entity_poly.entity_id
_entity_poly.type
_entity_poly.pdbx_seq_one_letter_code
_entity_poly.pdbx_strand_id
1 'polypeptide(L)'
;MMTIARATQPPPGREPAIDRAFQEAIDRFLATKNQPFTVSGTIPLSDPLNLFFQTDNGTSYGLRLPLEDEFGTSTAFEALINACEPEERFVPPTRTDSAPPIRNSNMTMPTPRQQYSTFTNPSSPMVGPGAIVPAGTVLYPTPPPPGNFQSPNALVAGQFIPPHRRSLVYPSGRPLAISMELSSHPVLDTVKAALFPKLPQGYHLLAVRDKLHIHPAGTYTRPVHDAVFPEGVVATIMVTLPVHYRGGTLVIGCEGKEERFYGRLGSKANELEWQAWRTNCDWEVQKVEKGHRAAITWHVYQRSYGPSSHPLMVPNDALLDSLADLLNYGRGRNLGFFLSHEYGVSPSDVLADSLAPYLKGADAILYHAVKVYKLQPQLRYCAGGYIWPVDKPALILDSNRGPQSATPFKRAGRARSLTRDSQLQIYQRRGEHEEDAELAEKVQRGGAVPLADENITLLHSAEQGHIAKERVPFLANDAENTLDHLYVNVVLVVFIP
;
A
#
# COMPACT_ATOMS: atom_id res chain seq x y z
N MET A 1 -18.96 8.78 68.51
CA MET A 1 -17.80 8.51 67.63
C MET A 1 -18.04 7.18 66.93
N MET A 2 -18.53 7.21 65.69
CA MET A 2 -18.62 6.03 64.82
C MET A 2 -17.67 6.24 63.65
N THR A 3 -16.56 5.53 63.68
CA THR A 3 -15.51 5.56 62.67
C THR A 3 -15.96 4.73 61.46
N ILE A 4 -16.12 5.37 60.32
CA ILE A 4 -16.39 4.71 59.04
C ILE A 4 -15.11 3.96 58.64
N ALA A 5 -15.13 2.64 58.77
CA ALA A 5 -14.07 1.78 58.26
C ALA A 5 -14.13 1.77 56.71
N ARG A 6 -13.15 2.42 56.08
CA ARG A 6 -12.91 2.31 54.63
C ARG A 6 -12.49 0.87 54.34
N ALA A 7 -13.33 0.12 53.63
CA ALA A 7 -12.97 -1.20 53.13
C ALA A 7 -11.70 -1.06 52.26
N THR A 8 -10.67 -1.85 52.59
CA THR A 8 -9.44 -1.95 51.81
C THR A 8 -9.80 -2.49 50.43
N GLN A 9 -9.52 -1.69 49.39
CA GLN A 9 -9.54 -2.15 48.01
C GLN A 9 -8.59 -3.36 47.90
N PRO A 10 -9.04 -4.51 47.37
CA PRO A 10 -8.14 -5.64 47.17
C PRO A 10 -6.99 -5.19 46.25
N PRO A 11 -5.75 -5.69 46.46
CA PRO A 11 -4.64 -5.37 45.58
C PRO A 11 -5.03 -5.74 44.14
N PRO A 12 -4.60 -4.97 43.12
CA PRO A 12 -4.85 -5.34 41.74
C PRO A 12 -4.34 -6.77 41.56
N GLY A 13 -5.24 -7.66 41.13
CA GLY A 13 -4.93 -9.08 40.97
C GLY A 13 -3.64 -9.20 40.19
N ARG A 14 -2.66 -9.91 40.77
CA ARG A 14 -1.38 -10.19 40.11
C ARG A 14 -1.75 -10.88 38.79
N GLU A 15 -1.51 -10.20 37.66
CA GLU A 15 -1.72 -10.81 36.35
C GLU A 15 -1.01 -12.16 36.36
N PRO A 16 -1.66 -13.23 35.88
CA PRO A 16 -1.05 -14.55 35.90
C PRO A 16 0.29 -14.44 35.19
N ALA A 17 1.37 -14.84 35.87
CA ALA A 17 2.71 -14.77 35.31
C ALA A 17 2.72 -15.61 34.03
N ILE A 18 2.75 -14.92 32.89
CA ILE A 18 2.85 -15.54 31.57
C ILE A 18 4.21 -16.24 31.52
N ASP A 19 4.21 -17.55 31.32
CA ASP A 19 5.45 -18.30 31.12
C ASP A 19 6.18 -17.78 29.87
N ARG A 20 7.52 -17.76 29.91
CA ARG A 20 8.39 -17.26 28.84
C ARG A 20 8.04 -17.91 27.50
N ALA A 21 7.73 -19.21 27.49
CA ALA A 21 7.33 -19.92 26.29
C ALA A 21 6.01 -19.37 25.69
N PHE A 22 5.06 -18.96 26.54
CA PHE A 22 3.81 -18.35 26.08
C PHE A 22 4.05 -16.91 25.59
N GLN A 23 4.93 -16.14 26.24
CA GLN A 23 5.32 -14.81 25.74
C GLN A 23 6.02 -14.90 24.37
N GLU A 24 6.96 -15.82 24.20
CA GLU A 24 7.64 -16.07 22.91
C GLU A 24 6.63 -16.48 21.81
N ALA A 25 5.61 -17.26 22.17
CA ALA A 25 4.52 -17.60 21.25
C ALA A 25 3.65 -16.40 20.88
N ILE A 26 3.32 -15.53 21.85
CA ILE A 26 2.60 -14.28 21.62
C ILE A 26 3.39 -13.36 20.70
N ASP A 27 4.68 -13.14 20.99
CA ASP A 27 5.54 -12.26 20.22
C ASP A 27 5.66 -12.74 18.77
N ARG A 28 5.84 -14.06 18.57
CA ARG A 28 5.84 -14.69 17.24
C ARG A 28 4.49 -14.50 16.53
N PHE A 29 3.38 -14.73 17.22
CA PHE A 29 2.04 -14.55 16.65
C PHE A 29 1.78 -13.10 16.22
N LEU A 30 2.10 -12.12 17.08
CA LEU A 30 1.92 -10.71 16.78
C LEU A 30 2.84 -10.25 15.65
N ALA A 31 4.09 -10.73 15.62
CA ALA A 31 5.03 -10.44 14.54
C ALA A 31 4.55 -11.00 13.18
N THR A 32 3.92 -12.18 13.16
CA THR A 32 3.32 -12.75 11.94
C THR A 32 2.05 -12.01 11.55
N LYS A 33 1.15 -11.72 12.51
CA LYS A 33 -0.12 -11.05 12.27
C LYS A 33 0.04 -9.64 11.69
N ASN A 34 1.05 -8.89 12.15
CA ASN A 34 1.17 -7.46 11.83
C ASN A 34 1.84 -7.17 10.48
N GLN A 35 2.38 -8.18 9.79
CA GLN A 35 3.12 -7.99 8.53
C GLN A 35 2.86 -9.14 7.54
N PRO A 36 1.64 -9.25 6.99
CA PRO A 36 1.42 -10.14 5.86
C PRO A 36 2.23 -9.63 4.64
N PHE A 37 3.01 -10.52 4.02
CA PHE A 37 3.72 -10.24 2.77
C PHE A 37 3.02 -10.87 1.56
N THR A 38 2.04 -11.73 1.83
CA THR A 38 1.23 -12.49 0.91
C THR A 38 -0.25 -12.40 1.31
N VAL A 39 -1.13 -12.56 0.34
CA VAL A 39 -2.56 -12.77 0.56
C VAL A 39 -3.06 -13.73 -0.51
N SER A 40 -4.02 -14.58 -0.15
CA SER A 40 -4.59 -15.56 -1.07
C SER A 40 -6.09 -15.66 -0.89
N GLY A 41 -6.80 -16.06 -1.94
CA GLY A 41 -8.23 -16.30 -1.88
C GLY A 41 -8.71 -17.14 -3.06
N THR A 42 -10.03 -17.24 -3.19
CA THR A 42 -10.68 -17.83 -4.34
C THR A 42 -11.64 -16.85 -5.02
N ILE A 43 -11.82 -17.01 -6.33
CA ILE A 43 -12.81 -16.29 -7.14
C ILE A 43 -13.85 -17.32 -7.58
N PRO A 44 -15.14 -17.17 -7.22
CA PRO A 44 -16.18 -18.05 -7.73
C PRO A 44 -16.42 -17.82 -9.23
N LEU A 45 -16.57 -18.92 -9.98
CA LEU A 45 -16.91 -18.93 -11.38
C LEU A 45 -18.38 -19.31 -11.56
N SER A 46 -19.16 -18.45 -12.21
CA SER A 46 -20.52 -18.76 -12.66
C SER A 46 -20.52 -19.56 -13.96
N ASP A 47 -19.51 -19.31 -14.81
CA ASP A 47 -19.40 -19.84 -16.15
C ASP A 47 -17.97 -20.38 -16.40
N PRO A 48 -17.81 -21.36 -17.29
CA PRO A 48 -16.50 -21.83 -17.72
C PRO A 48 -15.67 -20.70 -18.32
N LEU A 49 -14.37 -20.70 -18.03
CA LEU A 49 -13.44 -19.72 -18.58
C LEU A 49 -13.08 -20.08 -20.01
N ASN A 50 -12.98 -19.06 -20.87
CA ASN A 50 -12.51 -19.20 -22.24
C ASN A 50 -11.20 -18.43 -22.40
N LEU A 51 -10.15 -19.15 -22.75
CA LEU A 51 -8.84 -18.60 -23.10
C LEU A 51 -8.71 -18.58 -24.63
N PHE A 52 -8.56 -17.41 -25.20
CA PHE A 52 -8.30 -17.20 -26.62
C PHE A 52 -6.83 -16.85 -26.82
N PHE A 53 -6.18 -17.52 -27.75
CA PHE A 53 -4.78 -17.25 -28.07
C PHE A 53 -4.50 -17.48 -29.55
N GLN A 54 -3.41 -16.88 -30.03
CA GLN A 54 -2.93 -17.09 -31.39
C GLN A 54 -1.61 -17.87 -31.37
N THR A 55 -1.45 -18.80 -32.32
CA THR A 55 -0.17 -19.47 -32.58
C THR A 55 0.72 -18.60 -33.45
N ASP A 56 2.00 -18.96 -33.57
CA ASP A 56 2.99 -18.26 -34.41
C ASP A 56 2.60 -18.18 -35.89
N ASN A 57 1.89 -19.19 -36.41
CA ASN A 57 1.39 -19.23 -37.78
C ASN A 57 0.12 -18.37 -38.01
N GLY A 58 -0.38 -17.67 -36.98
CA GLY A 58 -1.57 -16.83 -37.06
C GLY A 58 -2.90 -17.55 -36.80
N THR A 59 -2.91 -18.85 -36.53
CA THR A 59 -4.14 -19.59 -36.22
C THR A 59 -4.61 -19.26 -34.81
N SER A 60 -5.89 -18.91 -34.68
CA SER A 60 -6.54 -18.62 -33.40
C SER A 60 -7.22 -19.87 -32.83
N TYR A 61 -7.05 -20.06 -31.53
CA TYR A 61 -7.67 -21.15 -30.77
C TYR A 61 -8.49 -20.58 -29.61
N GLY A 62 -9.60 -21.25 -29.30
CA GLY A 62 -10.35 -21.06 -28.07
C GLY A 62 -10.22 -22.29 -27.19
N LEU A 63 -9.87 -22.10 -25.93
CA LEU A 63 -9.73 -23.15 -24.93
C LEU A 63 -10.71 -22.90 -23.79
N ARG A 64 -11.62 -23.84 -23.58
CA ARG A 64 -12.57 -23.82 -22.47
C ARG A 64 -11.95 -24.50 -21.25
N LEU A 65 -12.11 -23.88 -20.08
CA LEU A 65 -11.60 -24.37 -18.80
C LEU A 65 -12.76 -24.45 -17.77
N PRO A 66 -12.78 -25.48 -16.90
CA PRO A 66 -11.78 -26.53 -16.75
C PRO A 66 -11.72 -27.48 -17.95
N LEU A 67 -10.59 -28.18 -18.12
CA LEU A 67 -10.46 -29.20 -19.16
C LEU A 67 -11.38 -30.39 -18.82
N GLU A 68 -12.04 -30.95 -19.84
CA GLU A 68 -12.98 -32.07 -19.66
C GLU A 68 -12.26 -33.37 -19.26
N ASP A 69 -11.03 -33.58 -19.73
CA ASP A 69 -10.21 -34.74 -19.39
C ASP A 69 -9.21 -34.43 -18.26
N GLU A 70 -9.15 -35.30 -17.23
CA GLU A 70 -8.31 -35.08 -16.04
C GLU A 70 -6.81 -34.96 -16.35
N PHE A 71 -6.32 -35.63 -17.39
CA PHE A 71 -4.92 -35.54 -17.82
C PHE A 71 -4.77 -35.52 -19.35
N GLY A 72 -5.89 -35.47 -20.06
CA GLY A 72 -5.93 -35.34 -21.51
C GLY A 72 -5.72 -33.89 -21.91
N THR A 73 -4.97 -33.68 -22.98
CA THR A 73 -4.78 -32.37 -23.58
C THR A 73 -5.66 -32.28 -24.82
N SER A 74 -6.51 -31.27 -24.88
CA SER A 74 -7.24 -30.97 -26.11
C SER A 74 -6.26 -30.52 -27.19
N THR A 75 -6.62 -30.65 -28.46
CA THR A 75 -5.79 -30.12 -29.56
C THR A 75 -5.49 -28.64 -29.40
N ALA A 76 -6.43 -27.87 -28.83
CA ALA A 76 -6.22 -26.46 -28.48
C ALA A 76 -5.21 -26.29 -27.33
N PHE A 77 -5.20 -27.17 -26.33
CA PHE A 77 -4.21 -27.09 -25.24
C PHE A 77 -2.80 -27.45 -25.71
N GLU A 78 -2.67 -28.46 -26.57
CA GLU A 78 -1.39 -28.79 -27.22
C GLU A 78 -0.88 -27.63 -28.09
N ALA A 79 -1.78 -27.00 -28.86
CA ALA A 79 -1.44 -25.80 -29.63
C ALA A 79 -0.98 -24.64 -28.71
N LEU A 80 -1.55 -24.50 -27.51
CA LEU A 80 -1.11 -23.52 -26.52
C LEU A 80 0.31 -23.82 -26.03
N ILE A 81 0.59 -25.07 -25.65
CA ILE A 81 1.93 -25.49 -25.20
C ILE A 81 2.97 -25.21 -26.29
N ASN A 82 2.67 -25.57 -27.53
CA ASN A 82 3.57 -25.36 -28.67
C ASN A 82 3.76 -23.89 -29.03
N ALA A 83 2.78 -23.02 -28.71
CA ALA A 83 2.89 -21.58 -28.89
C ALA A 83 3.71 -20.89 -27.78
N CYS A 84 3.97 -21.56 -26.66
CA CYS A 84 4.75 -21.02 -25.55
C CYS A 84 6.25 -21.24 -25.78
N GLU A 85 7.05 -20.39 -25.13
CA GLU A 85 8.51 -20.42 -25.20
C GLU A 85 9.08 -20.79 -23.82
N PRO A 86 10.20 -21.51 -23.73
CA PRO A 86 10.86 -21.76 -22.44
C PRO A 86 11.19 -20.43 -21.77
N GLU A 87 10.90 -20.35 -20.48
CA GLU A 87 11.17 -19.13 -19.72
C GLU A 87 12.69 -18.88 -19.64
N GLU A 88 13.17 -17.93 -20.44
CA GLU A 88 14.53 -17.42 -20.36
C GLU A 88 14.59 -16.33 -19.28
N ARG A 89 15.29 -16.62 -18.19
CA ARG A 89 15.60 -15.62 -17.17
C ARG A 89 17.10 -15.46 -17.06
N PHE A 90 17.55 -14.23 -17.24
CA PHE A 90 18.91 -13.80 -16.97
C PHE A 90 19.15 -13.91 -15.46
N VAL A 91 19.97 -14.87 -15.05
CA VAL A 91 20.50 -14.93 -13.68
C VAL A 91 21.75 -14.06 -13.69
N PRO A 92 21.77 -12.89 -13.03
CA PRO A 92 23.02 -12.16 -12.89
C PRO A 92 24.04 -13.06 -12.19
N PRO A 93 25.32 -13.06 -12.62
CA PRO A 93 26.33 -13.89 -11.99
C PRO A 93 26.41 -13.55 -10.49
N THR A 94 26.43 -14.59 -9.65
CA THR A 94 26.52 -14.46 -8.20
C THR A 94 27.66 -13.52 -7.84
N ARG A 95 27.35 -12.43 -7.16
CA ARG A 95 28.36 -11.53 -6.60
C ARG A 95 29.13 -12.28 -5.52
N THR A 96 30.29 -12.83 -5.87
CA THR A 96 31.24 -13.38 -4.91
C THR A 96 31.95 -12.23 -4.20
N ASP A 97 31.25 -11.55 -3.29
CA ASP A 97 31.88 -10.68 -2.29
C ASP A 97 31.57 -11.26 -0.91
N SER A 98 32.24 -12.36 -0.60
CA SER A 98 32.50 -12.79 0.78
C SER A 98 33.97 -12.54 1.07
N ALA A 99 34.39 -11.28 1.01
CA ALA A 99 35.63 -10.83 1.60
C ALA A 99 35.29 -9.82 2.72
N PRO A 100 35.73 -10.04 3.97
CA PRO A 100 35.47 -9.09 5.04
C PRO A 100 36.19 -7.76 4.75
N PRO A 101 35.65 -6.62 5.18
CA PRO A 101 36.23 -5.32 4.84
C PRO A 101 37.59 -5.16 5.53
N ILE A 102 38.65 -5.01 4.73
CA ILE A 102 39.95 -4.55 5.22
C ILE A 102 39.79 -3.08 5.56
N ARG A 103 39.91 -2.77 6.86
CA ARG A 103 39.84 -1.43 7.41
C ARG A 103 41.12 -0.67 7.09
N ASN A 104 41.21 -0.09 5.89
CA ASN A 104 42.28 0.86 5.57
C ASN A 104 41.81 2.28 5.88
N SER A 105 42.16 2.74 7.07
CA SER A 105 42.28 4.16 7.39
C SER A 105 43.44 4.74 6.58
N ASN A 106 43.14 5.39 5.45
CA ASN A 106 43.85 6.59 4.99
C ASN A 106 43.25 7.12 3.67
N MET A 107 42.93 8.41 3.74
CA MET A 107 42.98 9.42 2.67
C MET A 107 41.96 9.42 1.52
N THR A 108 41.09 10.43 1.63
CA THR A 108 40.92 11.52 0.66
C THR A 108 40.21 11.21 -0.66
N MET A 109 39.00 11.77 -0.76
CA MET A 109 38.23 11.96 -2.00
C MET A 109 39.05 12.69 -3.08
N PRO A 110 38.93 12.26 -4.34
CA PRO A 110 38.78 13.26 -5.40
C PRO A 110 37.60 12.98 -6.34
N THR A 111 37.02 14.09 -6.77
CA THR A 111 35.95 14.29 -7.75
C THR A 111 36.32 13.87 -9.18
N PRO A 112 35.34 13.78 -10.11
CA PRO A 112 35.44 12.96 -11.32
C PRO A 112 35.96 13.76 -12.51
N ARG A 113 36.76 13.15 -13.39
CA ARG A 113 36.91 13.56 -14.80
C ARG A 113 37.31 12.40 -15.72
N GLN A 114 36.66 12.39 -16.87
CA GLN A 114 36.82 11.50 -18.03
C GLN A 114 38.25 11.54 -18.62
N GLN A 115 38.72 10.45 -19.25
CA GLN A 115 38.86 10.32 -20.72
C GLN A 115 39.63 9.04 -21.14
N TYR A 116 39.10 8.43 -22.20
CA TYR A 116 39.65 7.54 -23.23
C TYR A 116 41.13 7.08 -23.24
N SER A 117 41.29 5.79 -23.64
CA SER A 117 42.22 5.25 -24.66
C SER A 117 43.39 4.32 -24.24
N THR A 118 43.21 3.05 -24.64
CA THR A 118 44.12 2.14 -25.41
C THR A 118 45.44 1.57 -24.87
N PHE A 119 45.48 0.23 -24.98
CA PHE A 119 46.53 -0.66 -25.53
C PHE A 119 47.69 -1.22 -24.68
N THR A 120 47.97 -2.48 -25.04
CA THR A 120 49.22 -3.27 -24.98
C THR A 120 49.67 -3.94 -23.67
N ASN A 121 49.48 -5.27 -23.67
CA ASN A 121 50.40 -6.33 -23.17
C ASN A 121 51.84 -6.15 -23.69
N PRO A 122 52.85 -7.00 -23.34
CA PRO A 122 52.91 -8.11 -22.37
C PRO A 122 54.20 -8.08 -21.52
N SER A 123 54.45 -9.10 -20.68
CA SER A 123 55.70 -9.90 -20.64
C SER A 123 55.85 -10.71 -19.34
N SER A 124 56.00 -12.04 -19.47
CA SER A 124 56.54 -12.96 -18.45
C SER A 124 58.06 -12.80 -18.28
N PRO A 125 58.68 -13.34 -17.21
CA PRO A 125 59.24 -14.72 -17.21
C PRO A 125 59.00 -15.46 -15.86
N MET A 126 58.69 -16.77 -15.81
CA MET A 126 59.50 -18.00 -15.97
C MET A 126 60.51 -18.36 -14.84
N VAL A 127 60.44 -19.66 -14.45
CA VAL A 127 61.40 -20.55 -13.74
C VAL A 127 61.43 -20.43 -12.20
N GLY A 128 61.35 -21.48 -11.36
CA GLY A 128 61.57 -22.93 -11.50
C GLY A 128 61.29 -23.70 -10.18
N PRO A 129 61.72 -24.98 -10.02
CA PRO A 129 60.94 -26.05 -9.37
C PRO A 129 61.58 -26.72 -8.11
N GLY A 130 60.83 -27.61 -7.43
CA GLY A 130 61.35 -28.61 -6.47
C GLY A 130 60.51 -28.72 -5.18
N ALA A 131 59.56 -29.65 -5.07
CA ALA A 131 59.68 -31.01 -4.50
C ALA A 131 59.88 -31.07 -2.96
N ILE A 132 58.94 -31.74 -2.27
CA ILE A 132 59.12 -32.83 -1.27
C ILE A 132 57.92 -32.85 -0.30
N VAL A 133 57.31 -34.03 -0.20
CA VAL A 133 56.30 -34.42 0.82
C VAL A 133 57.02 -35.15 1.94
N PRO A 134 56.64 -34.93 3.21
CA PRO A 134 56.72 -35.98 4.21
C PRO A 134 55.38 -36.24 4.89
N ALA A 135 55.09 -37.53 5.08
CA ALA A 135 53.94 -38.04 5.81
C ALA A 135 54.24 -38.15 7.32
N GLY A 136 53.18 -37.98 8.14
CA GLY A 136 53.06 -38.63 9.45
C GLY A 136 53.01 -37.72 10.66
N THR A 137 51.80 -37.32 11.09
CA THR A 137 51.47 -37.17 12.52
C THR A 137 49.98 -37.42 12.71
N VAL A 138 49.66 -38.38 13.58
CA VAL A 138 48.30 -38.73 14.04
C VAL A 138 48.07 -38.04 15.38
N LEU A 139 47.04 -37.19 15.51
CA LEU A 139 46.48 -36.75 16.80
C LEU A 139 44.96 -36.49 16.68
N TYR A 140 44.19 -37.37 17.34
CA TYR A 140 42.82 -37.33 17.90
C TYR A 140 41.64 -36.63 17.18
N PRO A 141 40.43 -37.24 17.18
CA PRO A 141 39.26 -36.72 16.47
C PRO A 141 38.64 -35.52 17.21
N THR A 142 38.53 -34.39 16.50
CA THR A 142 37.66 -33.28 16.86
C THR A 142 36.20 -33.64 16.52
N PRO A 143 35.22 -33.25 17.36
CA PRO A 143 33.80 -33.52 17.09
C PRO A 143 33.34 -32.72 15.86
N PRO A 144 32.38 -33.24 15.07
CA PRO A 144 31.93 -32.56 13.86
C PRO A 144 31.28 -31.21 14.23
N PRO A 145 31.50 -30.15 13.43
CA PRO A 145 30.72 -28.93 13.58
C PRO A 145 29.23 -29.23 13.32
N PRO A 146 28.31 -28.45 13.94
CA PRO A 146 26.88 -28.66 13.79
C PRO A 146 26.51 -28.70 12.31
N GLY A 147 25.86 -29.80 11.90
CA GLY A 147 25.49 -30.04 10.52
C GLY A 147 24.71 -28.87 9.94
N ASN A 148 25.18 -28.34 8.81
CA ASN A 148 24.33 -27.61 7.90
C ASN A 148 23.20 -28.55 7.52
N PHE A 149 22.00 -28.29 8.03
CA PHE A 149 20.78 -28.80 7.43
C PHE A 149 20.62 -28.12 6.06
N GLN A 150 21.38 -28.58 5.07
CA GLN A 150 21.06 -28.35 3.68
C GLN A 150 19.81 -29.18 3.38
N SER A 151 18.72 -28.49 3.06
CA SER A 151 17.55 -29.05 2.43
C SER A 151 18.01 -29.96 1.27
N PRO A 152 17.63 -31.25 1.22
CA PRO A 152 18.20 -32.21 0.27
C PRO A 152 17.86 -31.95 -1.22
N ASN A 153 17.25 -30.80 -1.54
CA ASN A 153 16.88 -30.37 -2.89
C ASN A 153 17.37 -28.95 -3.26
N ALA A 154 18.24 -28.32 -2.48
CA ALA A 154 18.81 -27.02 -2.87
C ALA A 154 19.84 -27.22 -4.01
N LEU A 155 19.47 -26.90 -5.25
CA LEU A 155 20.37 -26.94 -6.40
C LEU A 155 21.42 -25.81 -6.27
N VAL A 156 22.70 -26.15 -6.45
CA VAL A 156 23.83 -25.21 -6.35
C VAL A 156 23.74 -24.13 -7.44
N ALA A 157 24.08 -22.89 -7.08
CA ALA A 157 24.16 -21.75 -8.01
C ALA A 157 25.02 -22.12 -9.24
N GLY A 158 24.50 -21.88 -10.45
CA GLY A 158 25.20 -22.18 -11.71
C GLY A 158 24.85 -23.51 -12.39
N GLN A 159 24.00 -24.37 -11.81
CA GLN A 159 23.52 -25.54 -12.56
C GLN A 159 22.66 -25.13 -13.76
N PHE A 160 23.03 -25.56 -14.96
CA PHE A 160 22.25 -25.42 -16.19
C PHE A 160 21.00 -26.31 -16.12
N ILE A 161 19.80 -25.72 -16.18
CA ILE A 161 18.57 -26.51 -16.35
C ILE A 161 18.48 -26.90 -17.83
N PRO A 162 18.42 -28.21 -18.16
CA PRO A 162 18.09 -28.62 -19.52
C PRO A 162 16.80 -27.92 -19.98
N PRO A 163 16.74 -27.35 -21.19
CA PRO A 163 15.60 -26.57 -21.67
C PRO A 163 14.23 -27.23 -21.41
N HIS A 164 14.16 -28.56 -21.54
CA HIS A 164 12.97 -29.39 -21.32
C HIS A 164 12.44 -29.46 -19.86
N ARG A 165 13.13 -28.86 -18.89
CA ARG A 165 12.68 -28.80 -17.49
C ARG A 165 12.27 -27.39 -17.04
N ARG A 166 12.28 -26.41 -17.93
CA ARG A 166 11.88 -25.02 -17.63
C ARG A 166 10.36 -24.85 -17.74
N SER A 167 9.82 -23.90 -16.98
CA SER A 167 8.48 -23.36 -17.23
C SER A 167 8.39 -22.80 -18.64
N LEU A 168 7.19 -22.82 -19.20
CA LEU A 168 6.86 -22.21 -20.48
C LEU A 168 6.08 -20.92 -20.23
N VAL A 169 6.32 -19.90 -21.05
CA VAL A 169 5.63 -18.61 -21.00
C VAL A 169 5.05 -18.30 -22.36
N TYR A 170 3.79 -17.86 -22.40
CA TYR A 170 3.19 -17.39 -23.63
C TYR A 170 3.80 -16.03 -24.05
N PRO A 171 4.22 -15.86 -25.32
CA PRO A 171 4.93 -14.64 -25.74
C PRO A 171 4.08 -13.37 -25.62
N SER A 172 4.67 -12.31 -25.05
CA SER A 172 3.97 -11.06 -24.72
C SER A 172 3.49 -10.26 -25.94
N GLY A 173 4.06 -10.50 -27.12
CA GLY A 173 3.67 -9.83 -28.38
C GLY A 173 2.52 -10.51 -29.14
N ARG A 174 2.03 -11.66 -28.67
CA ARG A 174 0.97 -12.41 -29.36
C ARG A 174 -0.40 -12.19 -28.71
N PRO A 175 -1.50 -12.17 -29.48
CA PRO A 175 -2.84 -12.02 -28.93
C PRO A 175 -3.19 -13.12 -27.93
N LEU A 176 -3.51 -12.71 -26.71
CA LEU A 176 -4.00 -13.54 -25.62
C LEU A 176 -5.19 -12.84 -24.96
N ALA A 177 -6.30 -13.53 -24.73
CA ALA A 177 -7.45 -13.03 -23.99
C ALA A 177 -8.03 -14.13 -23.11
N ILE A 178 -8.55 -13.78 -21.95
CA ILE A 178 -9.27 -14.71 -21.06
C ILE A 178 -10.61 -14.08 -20.70
N SER A 179 -11.68 -14.88 -20.66
CA SER A 179 -13.05 -14.42 -20.37
C SER A 179 -13.29 -14.09 -18.89
N MET A 180 -12.25 -13.66 -18.18
CA MET A 180 -12.33 -13.18 -16.80
C MET A 180 -11.49 -11.91 -16.69
N GLU A 181 -12.11 -10.89 -16.12
CA GLU A 181 -11.46 -9.63 -15.81
C GLU A 181 -11.13 -9.59 -14.32
N LEU A 182 -9.87 -9.37 -13.95
CA LEU A 182 -9.48 -9.42 -12.53
C LEU A 182 -10.16 -8.29 -11.73
N SER A 183 -10.40 -7.15 -12.40
CA SER A 183 -11.02 -5.96 -11.82
C SER A 183 -12.54 -6.08 -11.59
N SER A 184 -13.22 -7.10 -12.17
CA SER A 184 -14.64 -7.36 -11.86
C SER A 184 -14.86 -8.08 -10.53
N HIS A 185 -13.78 -8.39 -9.81
CA HIS A 185 -13.83 -9.06 -8.51
C HIS A 185 -13.12 -8.20 -7.44
N PRO A 186 -13.47 -8.32 -6.14
CA PRO A 186 -12.88 -7.54 -5.05
C PRO A 186 -11.43 -7.96 -4.70
N VAL A 187 -10.72 -8.60 -5.65
CA VAL A 187 -9.34 -9.06 -5.49
C VAL A 187 -8.42 -7.87 -5.19
N LEU A 188 -8.53 -6.79 -5.96
CA LEU A 188 -7.70 -5.59 -5.76
C LEU A 188 -7.97 -4.90 -4.43
N ASP A 189 -9.22 -4.86 -3.98
CA ASP A 189 -9.59 -4.32 -2.67
C ASP A 189 -9.01 -5.18 -1.53
N THR A 190 -9.07 -6.51 -1.68
CA THR A 190 -8.49 -7.47 -0.73
C THR A 190 -6.97 -7.31 -0.68
N VAL A 191 -6.30 -7.19 -1.82
CA VAL A 191 -4.86 -6.95 -1.92
C VAL A 191 -4.48 -5.60 -1.30
N LYS A 192 -5.25 -4.53 -1.56
CA LYS A 192 -5.05 -3.21 -0.96
C LYS A 192 -5.17 -3.28 0.56
N ALA A 193 -6.23 -3.90 1.08
CA ALA A 193 -6.47 -3.99 2.52
C ALA A 193 -5.41 -4.84 3.24
N ALA A 194 -4.98 -5.95 2.64
CA ALA A 194 -4.02 -6.87 3.26
C ALA A 194 -2.56 -6.41 3.15
N LEU A 195 -2.11 -6.06 1.94
CA LEU A 195 -0.69 -5.77 1.67
C LEU A 195 -0.34 -4.28 1.78
N PHE A 196 -1.33 -3.39 1.63
CA PHE A 196 -1.14 -1.94 1.62
C PHE A 196 -2.10 -1.20 2.57
N PRO A 197 -2.21 -1.59 3.85
CA PRO A 197 -3.17 -0.99 4.79
C PRO A 197 -2.91 0.49 5.09
N LYS A 198 -1.68 0.97 4.83
CA LYS A 198 -1.27 2.36 4.99
C LYS A 198 -1.37 3.17 3.70
N LEU A 199 -1.91 2.59 2.63
CA LEU A 199 -2.08 3.29 1.37
C LEU A 199 -3.04 4.47 1.58
N PRO A 200 -2.63 5.72 1.33
CA PRO A 200 -3.47 6.87 1.58
C PRO A 200 -4.79 6.79 0.79
N GLN A 201 -5.82 7.46 1.29
CA GLN A 201 -7.07 7.66 0.54
C GLN A 201 -6.73 8.35 -0.81
N GLY A 202 -7.56 8.22 -1.85
CA GLY A 202 -7.20 8.78 -3.15
C GLY A 202 -6.14 7.98 -3.94
N TYR A 203 -5.59 6.89 -3.42
CA TYR A 203 -4.84 5.90 -4.21
C TYR A 203 -5.65 4.62 -4.46
N HIS A 204 -5.49 4.04 -5.64
CA HIS A 204 -6.05 2.76 -6.03
C HIS A 204 -4.98 1.85 -6.63
N LEU A 205 -5.32 0.56 -6.67
CA LEU A 205 -4.51 -0.45 -7.32
C LEU A 205 -5.07 -0.69 -8.72
N LEU A 206 -4.17 -0.83 -9.70
CA LEU A 206 -4.49 -1.22 -11.06
C LEU A 206 -3.73 -2.51 -11.38
N ALA A 207 -4.43 -3.55 -11.80
CA ALA A 207 -3.79 -4.78 -12.29
C ALA A 207 -3.65 -4.71 -13.81
N VAL A 208 -2.44 -4.93 -14.31
CA VAL A 208 -2.16 -5.11 -15.73
C VAL A 208 -1.59 -6.51 -15.93
N ARG A 209 -2.19 -7.28 -16.84
CA ARG A 209 -1.75 -8.64 -17.11
C ARG A 209 -0.31 -8.64 -17.62
N ASP A 210 0.51 -9.53 -17.06
CA ASP A 210 1.92 -9.69 -17.36
C ASP A 210 2.13 -10.94 -18.24
N LYS A 211 2.04 -12.15 -17.67
CA LYS A 211 2.40 -13.40 -18.37
C LYS A 211 1.41 -14.53 -18.13
N LEU A 212 1.26 -15.41 -19.11
CA LEU A 212 0.68 -16.73 -18.93
C LEU A 212 1.82 -17.75 -18.80
N HIS A 213 1.84 -18.45 -17.68
CA HIS A 213 2.80 -19.48 -17.32
C HIS A 213 2.16 -20.85 -17.48
N ILE A 214 2.87 -21.76 -18.13
CA ILE A 214 2.50 -23.17 -18.25
C ILE A 214 3.66 -24.01 -17.71
N HIS A 215 3.35 -24.89 -16.77
CA HIS A 215 4.28 -25.86 -16.19
C HIS A 215 3.79 -27.28 -16.52
N PRO A 216 4.25 -27.88 -17.63
CA PRO A 216 4.04 -29.30 -17.88
C PRO A 216 4.69 -30.18 -16.81
N ALA A 217 4.25 -31.44 -16.71
CA ALA A 217 4.86 -32.41 -15.82
C ALA A 217 6.38 -32.49 -16.02
N GLY A 218 7.12 -32.43 -14.91
CA GLY A 218 8.58 -32.43 -14.91
C GLY A 218 9.22 -31.04 -14.85
N THR A 219 8.46 -29.97 -15.11
CA THR A 219 8.96 -28.59 -15.14
C THR A 219 8.77 -27.86 -13.81
N TYR A 220 9.49 -26.76 -13.63
CA TYR A 220 9.45 -25.89 -12.44
C TYR A 220 9.91 -24.48 -12.79
N THR A 221 9.62 -23.52 -11.91
CA THR A 221 10.19 -22.17 -11.94
C THR A 221 11.18 -22.02 -10.81
N ARG A 222 12.42 -21.63 -11.10
CA ARG A 222 13.42 -21.34 -10.07
C ARG A 222 13.00 -20.18 -9.17
N PRO A 223 13.55 -20.12 -7.94
CA PRO A 223 13.50 -18.93 -7.11
C PRO A 223 13.83 -17.68 -7.91
N VAL A 224 12.86 -16.78 -7.96
CA VAL A 224 13.00 -15.45 -8.51
C VAL A 224 13.44 -14.56 -7.38
N HIS A 225 14.73 -14.30 -7.32
CA HIS A 225 15.29 -13.31 -6.40
C HIS A 225 15.36 -11.95 -7.09
N ASP A 226 15.14 -10.89 -6.32
CA ASP A 226 15.33 -9.49 -6.75
C ASP A 226 14.74 -9.21 -8.14
N ALA A 227 13.51 -9.64 -8.36
CA ALA A 227 12.83 -9.49 -9.63
C ALA A 227 12.82 -8.02 -10.08
N VAL A 228 13.28 -7.77 -11.31
CA VAL A 228 13.21 -6.44 -11.92
C VAL A 228 11.81 -6.24 -12.48
N PHE A 229 11.08 -5.29 -11.92
CA PHE A 229 9.74 -4.92 -12.37
C PHE A 229 9.75 -3.62 -13.18
N PRO A 230 8.75 -3.41 -14.06
CA PRO A 230 8.48 -2.09 -14.62
C PRO A 230 8.30 -1.03 -13.51
N GLU A 231 8.60 0.23 -13.84
CA GLU A 231 8.48 1.32 -12.88
C GLU A 231 7.04 1.46 -12.34
N GLY A 232 6.91 1.56 -11.01
CA GLY A 232 5.63 1.75 -10.33
C GLY A 232 4.85 0.48 -10.00
N VAL A 233 5.36 -0.71 -10.32
CA VAL A 233 4.80 -1.98 -9.85
C VAL A 233 5.11 -2.16 -8.36
N VAL A 234 4.08 -2.47 -7.58
CA VAL A 234 4.16 -2.62 -6.12
C VAL A 234 3.85 -4.04 -5.63
N ALA A 235 3.16 -4.84 -6.44
CA ALA A 235 2.85 -6.24 -6.15
C ALA A 235 2.64 -7.06 -7.42
N THR A 236 2.64 -8.38 -7.27
CA THR A 236 2.22 -9.34 -8.29
C THR A 236 1.01 -10.10 -7.79
N ILE A 237 0.04 -10.33 -8.68
CA ILE A 237 -1.08 -11.26 -8.46
C ILE A 237 -0.90 -12.43 -9.41
N MET A 238 -0.99 -13.66 -8.94
CA MET A 238 -1.02 -14.88 -9.75
C MET A 238 -2.37 -15.56 -9.57
N VAL A 239 -3.08 -15.79 -10.67
CA VAL A 239 -4.29 -16.60 -10.69
C VAL A 239 -3.97 -17.93 -11.34
N THR A 240 -4.23 -19.01 -10.62
CA THR A 240 -4.06 -20.37 -11.14
C THR A 240 -5.32 -20.77 -11.91
N LEU A 241 -5.15 -21.12 -13.18
CA LEU A 241 -6.24 -21.55 -14.06
C LEU A 241 -6.69 -22.97 -13.68
N PRO A 242 -7.96 -23.34 -13.91
CA PRO A 242 -8.52 -24.59 -13.44
C PRO A 242 -8.15 -25.73 -14.41
N VAL A 243 -6.85 -26.05 -14.46
CA VAL A 243 -6.29 -27.19 -15.18
C VAL A 243 -5.85 -28.22 -14.14
N HIS A 244 -5.98 -29.50 -14.46
CA HIS A 244 -5.56 -30.57 -13.57
C HIS A 244 -4.03 -30.69 -13.49
N TYR A 245 -3.50 -30.67 -12.27
CA TYR A 245 -2.09 -30.94 -12.00
C TYR A 245 -1.87 -31.48 -10.58
N ARG A 246 -0.68 -32.05 -10.34
CA ARG A 246 -0.19 -32.46 -9.01
C ARG A 246 1.24 -31.96 -8.82
N GLY A 247 1.59 -31.58 -7.60
CA GLY A 247 2.85 -30.88 -7.30
C GLY A 247 2.70 -29.38 -7.61
N GLY A 248 3.76 -28.74 -8.09
CA GLY A 248 3.64 -27.34 -8.55
C GLY A 248 3.40 -26.33 -7.43
N THR A 249 3.84 -26.62 -6.21
CA THR A 249 3.67 -25.73 -5.05
C THR A 249 4.27 -24.36 -5.33
N LEU A 250 3.47 -23.30 -5.17
CA LEU A 250 3.97 -21.93 -5.19
C LEU A 250 4.56 -21.62 -3.82
N VAL A 251 5.83 -21.26 -3.77
CA VAL A 251 6.52 -20.84 -2.54
C VAL A 251 6.87 -19.38 -2.69
N ILE A 252 6.53 -18.58 -1.69
CA ILE A 252 6.81 -17.14 -1.66
C ILE A 252 7.62 -16.85 -0.41
N GLY A 253 8.80 -16.27 -0.58
CA GLY A 253 9.72 -15.90 0.49
C GLY A 253 9.81 -14.39 0.67
N CYS A 254 9.81 -13.89 1.89
CA CYS A 254 10.06 -12.48 2.19
C CYS A 254 10.82 -12.37 3.50
N GLU A 255 12.00 -11.73 3.48
CA GLU A 255 12.81 -11.44 4.68
C GLU A 255 13.03 -12.68 5.59
N GLY A 256 13.35 -13.82 4.97
CA GLY A 256 13.61 -15.09 5.69
C GLY A 256 12.36 -15.85 6.16
N LYS A 257 11.15 -15.35 5.87
CA LYS A 257 9.89 -16.08 6.04
C LYS A 257 9.46 -16.69 4.72
N GLU A 258 8.82 -17.86 4.76
CA GLU A 258 8.26 -18.54 3.59
C GLU A 258 6.79 -18.88 3.80
N GLU A 259 5.99 -18.72 2.75
CA GLU A 259 4.63 -19.25 2.65
C GLU A 259 4.51 -20.21 1.46
N ARG A 260 3.73 -21.28 1.63
CA ARG A 260 3.56 -22.35 0.65
C ARG A 260 2.11 -22.54 0.28
N PHE A 261 1.82 -22.45 -1.01
CA PHE A 261 0.49 -22.63 -1.58
C PHE A 261 0.47 -23.92 -2.39
N TYR A 262 -0.06 -24.98 -1.77
CA TYR A 262 -0.35 -26.26 -2.40
C TYR A 262 -1.70 -26.10 -3.08
N GLY A 263 -1.76 -25.99 -4.42
CA GLY A 263 -3.01 -25.74 -5.13
C GLY A 263 -4.12 -26.70 -4.67
N ARG A 264 -5.14 -26.17 -3.98
CA ARG A 264 -6.14 -26.98 -3.25
C ARG A 264 -7.34 -27.33 -4.12
N LEU A 265 -7.53 -26.57 -5.19
CA LEU A 265 -8.72 -26.62 -6.01
C LEU A 265 -8.61 -27.43 -7.29
N GLY A 266 -7.47 -28.06 -7.61
CA GLY A 266 -7.24 -28.83 -8.85
C GLY A 266 -8.53 -29.28 -9.55
N SER A 267 -8.90 -28.56 -10.63
CA SER A 267 -10.10 -28.76 -11.47
C SER A 267 -11.49 -28.77 -10.82
N LYS A 268 -11.65 -28.31 -9.58
CA LYS A 268 -12.97 -27.97 -9.05
C LYS A 268 -13.57 -26.87 -9.90
N ALA A 269 -14.61 -27.21 -10.65
CA ALA A 269 -15.07 -26.49 -11.83
C ALA A 269 -15.52 -25.03 -11.61
N ASN A 270 -15.72 -24.60 -10.36
CA ASN A 270 -16.45 -23.38 -10.06
C ASN A 270 -15.66 -22.35 -9.24
N GLU A 271 -14.36 -22.54 -9.03
CA GLU A 271 -13.54 -21.57 -8.29
C GLU A 271 -12.12 -21.46 -8.86
N LEU A 272 -11.54 -20.25 -8.82
CA LEU A 272 -10.14 -19.99 -9.15
C LEU A 272 -9.35 -19.63 -7.91
N GLU A 273 -8.16 -20.18 -7.78
CA GLU A 273 -7.24 -19.78 -6.72
C GLU A 273 -6.38 -18.62 -7.20
N TRP A 274 -6.22 -17.62 -6.32
CA TRP A 274 -5.30 -16.53 -6.56
C TRP A 274 -4.42 -16.28 -5.34
N GLN A 275 -3.21 -15.81 -5.61
CA GLN A 275 -2.23 -15.39 -4.61
C GLN A 275 -1.66 -14.04 -5.02
N ALA A 276 -1.35 -13.18 -4.06
CA ALA A 276 -0.69 -11.92 -4.31
C ALA A 276 0.44 -11.71 -3.31
N TRP A 277 1.51 -11.06 -3.75
CA TRP A 277 2.67 -10.74 -2.94
C TRP A 277 3.32 -9.44 -3.39
N ARG A 278 4.09 -8.81 -2.50
CA ARG A 278 4.82 -7.56 -2.78
C ARG A 278 6.05 -7.83 -3.66
N THR A 279 6.55 -6.79 -4.33
CA THR A 279 7.73 -6.90 -5.23
C THR A 279 9.02 -7.26 -4.52
N ASN A 280 9.13 -7.05 -3.20
CA ASN A 280 10.29 -7.44 -2.40
C ASN A 280 10.28 -8.92 -1.95
N CYS A 281 9.34 -9.71 -2.44
CA CYS A 281 9.25 -11.13 -2.12
C CYS A 281 9.84 -11.96 -3.26
N ASP A 282 10.61 -12.96 -2.88
CA ASP A 282 11.07 -14.02 -3.77
C ASP A 282 9.93 -15.00 -4.01
N TRP A 283 9.91 -15.66 -5.16
CA TRP A 283 8.93 -16.71 -5.41
C TRP A 283 9.48 -17.83 -6.28
N GLU A 284 8.97 -19.05 -6.11
CA GLU A 284 9.25 -20.18 -6.98
C GLU A 284 8.00 -21.02 -7.20
N VAL A 285 8.00 -21.81 -8.27
CA VAL A 285 7.01 -22.87 -8.48
C VAL A 285 7.77 -24.17 -8.50
N GLN A 286 7.52 -25.01 -7.50
CA GLN A 286 8.16 -26.32 -7.40
C GLN A 286 7.75 -27.23 -8.56
N LYS A 287 8.44 -28.36 -8.68
CA LYS A 287 8.24 -29.30 -9.77
C LYS A 287 6.79 -29.78 -9.85
N VAL A 288 6.22 -29.72 -11.06
CA VAL A 288 4.94 -30.38 -11.37
C VAL A 288 5.19 -31.88 -11.55
N GLU A 289 4.49 -32.71 -10.78
CA GLU A 289 4.62 -34.16 -10.80
C GLU A 289 3.76 -34.80 -11.88
N LYS A 290 2.53 -34.30 -12.08
CA LYS A 290 1.57 -34.80 -13.07
C LYS A 290 0.72 -33.66 -13.62
N GLY A 291 0.23 -33.81 -14.85
CA GLY A 291 -0.63 -32.84 -15.51
C GLY A 291 0.10 -31.54 -15.88
N HIS A 292 -0.66 -30.44 -15.95
CA HIS A 292 -0.16 -29.14 -16.39
C HIS A 292 -0.67 -28.05 -15.45
N ARG A 293 0.23 -27.34 -14.77
CA ARG A 293 -0.16 -26.15 -14.02
C ARG A 293 -0.17 -24.96 -14.96
N ALA A 294 -1.29 -24.26 -15.06
CA ALA A 294 -1.42 -23.05 -15.85
C ALA A 294 -1.77 -21.89 -14.93
N ALA A 295 -1.10 -20.75 -15.07
CA ALA A 295 -1.34 -19.57 -14.24
C ALA A 295 -1.08 -18.27 -14.99
N ILE A 296 -1.85 -17.22 -14.70
CA ILE A 296 -1.63 -15.88 -15.25
C ILE A 296 -1.12 -14.97 -14.15
N THR A 297 -0.12 -14.13 -14.45
CA THR A 297 0.37 -13.07 -13.56
C THR A 297 -0.16 -11.71 -13.99
N TRP A 298 -0.42 -10.85 -13.01
CA TRP A 298 -0.69 -9.43 -13.18
C TRP A 298 0.32 -8.63 -12.36
N HIS A 299 0.83 -7.57 -12.95
CA HIS A 299 1.53 -6.52 -12.24
C HIS A 299 0.53 -5.55 -11.64
N VAL A 300 0.69 -5.27 -10.36
CA VAL A 300 -0.15 -4.33 -9.62
C VAL A 300 0.58 -3.00 -9.53
N TYR A 301 -0.02 -1.97 -10.08
CA TYR A 301 0.44 -0.58 -10.01
C TYR A 301 -0.33 0.17 -8.94
N GLN A 302 0.34 1.07 -8.24
CA GLN A 302 -0.30 2.07 -7.39
C GLN A 302 -0.53 3.35 -8.21
N ARG A 303 -1.77 3.82 -8.28
CA ARG A 303 -2.17 5.05 -8.98
C ARG A 303 -2.94 5.98 -8.05
N SER A 304 -2.82 7.29 -8.24
CA SER A 304 -3.63 8.28 -7.52
C SER A 304 -4.81 8.74 -8.38
N TYR A 305 -5.92 9.07 -7.72
CA TYR A 305 -7.06 9.81 -8.27
C TYR A 305 -6.80 11.33 -8.31
N GLY A 306 -5.63 11.77 -7.81
CA GLY A 306 -5.24 13.18 -7.71
C GLY A 306 -4.96 13.84 -9.06
N PRO A 307 -4.38 15.06 -9.06
CA PRO A 307 -4.15 15.84 -10.27
C PRO A 307 -3.01 15.23 -11.10
N SER A 308 -3.29 14.08 -11.72
CA SER A 308 -2.64 13.73 -12.97
C SER A 308 -3.04 14.78 -14.01
N SER A 309 -2.27 14.88 -15.10
CA SER A 309 -2.57 15.79 -16.20
C SER A 309 -3.98 15.63 -16.79
N HIS A 310 -4.67 14.53 -16.48
CA HIS A 310 -6.01 14.21 -16.94
C HIS A 310 -6.85 13.65 -15.79
N PRO A 311 -7.58 14.49 -15.03
CA PRO A 311 -8.45 13.99 -13.97
C PRO A 311 -9.50 13.05 -14.55
N LEU A 312 -9.73 11.90 -13.89
CA LEU A 312 -10.77 10.95 -14.30
C LEU A 312 -12.19 11.54 -14.14
N MET A 313 -12.32 12.57 -13.30
CA MET A 313 -13.57 13.31 -13.11
C MET A 313 -13.54 14.59 -13.93
N VAL A 314 -14.46 14.68 -14.88
CA VAL A 314 -14.67 15.87 -15.71
C VAL A 314 -15.93 16.58 -15.23
N PRO A 315 -15.88 17.89 -14.92
CA PRO A 315 -17.06 18.69 -14.64
C PRO A 315 -18.05 18.65 -15.81
N ASN A 316 -19.35 18.59 -15.52
CA ASN A 316 -20.37 18.69 -16.56
C ASN A 316 -20.61 20.16 -16.98
N ASP A 317 -21.17 20.34 -18.18
CA ASP A 317 -21.38 21.68 -18.76
C ASP A 317 -22.29 22.56 -17.88
N ALA A 318 -23.35 21.99 -17.30
CA ALA A 318 -24.26 22.75 -16.42
C ALA A 318 -23.57 23.33 -15.18
N LEU A 319 -22.65 22.58 -14.56
CA LEU A 319 -21.83 23.09 -13.46
C LEU A 319 -20.85 24.16 -13.94
N LEU A 320 -20.24 23.97 -15.11
CA LEU A 320 -19.32 24.95 -15.67
C LEU A 320 -20.05 26.26 -15.99
N ASP A 321 -21.23 26.22 -16.58
CA ASP A 321 -22.04 27.38 -16.93
C ASP A 321 -22.48 28.15 -15.67
N SER A 322 -23.03 27.45 -14.68
CA SER A 322 -23.42 28.05 -13.39
C SER A 322 -22.22 28.63 -12.62
N LEU A 323 -21.06 27.96 -12.67
CA LEU A 323 -19.83 28.49 -12.11
C LEU A 323 -19.38 29.74 -12.88
N ALA A 324 -19.50 29.78 -14.21
CA ALA A 324 -19.14 30.96 -15.02
C ALA A 324 -19.93 32.20 -14.59
N ASP A 325 -21.24 32.06 -14.41
CA ASP A 325 -22.11 33.15 -13.94
C ASP A 325 -21.64 33.67 -12.58
N LEU A 326 -21.41 32.76 -11.64
CA LEU A 326 -20.92 33.10 -10.31
C LEU A 326 -19.55 33.79 -10.35
N LEU A 327 -18.63 33.28 -11.18
CA LEU A 327 -17.31 33.87 -11.37
C LEU A 327 -17.40 35.29 -11.95
N ASN A 328 -18.34 35.55 -12.86
CA ASN A 328 -18.56 36.88 -13.43
C ASN A 328 -19.01 37.90 -12.38
N TYR A 329 -19.90 37.52 -11.46
CA TYR A 329 -20.32 38.38 -10.35
C TYR A 329 -19.25 38.53 -9.27
N GLY A 330 -18.38 37.53 -9.12
CA GLY A 330 -17.34 37.47 -8.09
C GLY A 330 -16.01 38.14 -8.44
N ARG A 331 -15.87 38.82 -9.59
CA ARG A 331 -14.60 39.46 -10.00
C ARG A 331 -14.02 40.38 -8.93
N GLY A 332 -12.72 40.25 -8.70
CA GLY A 332 -11.97 40.98 -7.68
C GLY A 332 -12.21 40.49 -6.24
N ARG A 333 -12.84 39.32 -6.04
CA ARG A 333 -13.15 38.76 -4.71
C ARG A 333 -12.55 37.37 -4.52
N ASN A 334 -12.35 37.01 -3.26
CA ASN A 334 -12.11 35.62 -2.86
C ASN A 334 -13.45 34.95 -2.56
N LEU A 335 -13.82 33.90 -3.29
CA LEU A 335 -15.01 33.11 -2.98
C LEU A 335 -14.61 31.85 -2.23
N GLY A 336 -15.33 31.53 -1.15
CA GLY A 336 -15.14 30.31 -0.38
C GLY A 336 -16.33 29.36 -0.51
N PHE A 337 -16.08 28.11 -0.88
CA PHE A 337 -17.07 27.05 -1.00
C PHE A 337 -16.87 26.04 0.13
N PHE A 338 -17.90 25.80 0.94
CA PHE A 338 -17.85 24.73 1.93
C PHE A 338 -17.81 23.36 1.24
N LEU A 339 -16.95 22.47 1.72
CA LEU A 339 -16.90 21.09 1.27
C LEU A 339 -17.94 20.22 1.99
N SER A 340 -18.45 19.21 1.28
CA SER A 340 -19.53 18.36 1.77
C SER A 340 -19.06 17.07 2.45
N HIS A 341 -17.86 16.56 2.13
CA HIS A 341 -17.36 15.29 2.65
C HIS A 341 -16.46 15.43 3.86
N GLU A 342 -16.59 14.48 4.79
CA GLU A 342 -15.61 14.27 5.86
C GLU A 342 -14.38 13.52 5.31
N TYR A 343 -13.21 14.03 5.63
CA TYR A 343 -11.91 13.49 5.23
C TYR A 343 -11.24 12.74 6.38
N GLY A 344 -11.75 12.87 7.60
CA GLY A 344 -11.30 12.09 8.77
C GLY A 344 -9.87 12.43 9.16
N VAL A 345 -9.44 13.66 8.88
CA VAL A 345 -8.13 14.19 9.24
C VAL A 345 -8.26 15.04 10.49
N SER A 346 -7.22 15.05 11.32
CA SER A 346 -7.09 16.02 12.40
C SER A 346 -6.63 17.35 11.81
N PRO A 347 -7.45 18.42 11.80
CA PRO A 347 -7.07 19.69 11.19
C PRO A 347 -5.86 20.36 11.85
N SER A 348 -5.52 19.94 13.08
CA SER A 348 -4.33 20.42 13.80
C SER A 348 -3.02 19.78 13.34
N ASP A 349 -3.09 18.62 12.68
CA ASP A 349 -1.91 17.84 12.26
C ASP A 349 -1.64 17.96 10.75
N VAL A 350 -2.66 18.33 9.97
CA VAL A 350 -2.65 18.25 8.51
C VAL A 350 -3.00 19.62 7.93
N LEU A 351 -2.36 20.01 6.83
CA LEU A 351 -2.72 21.21 6.08
C LEU A 351 -3.97 20.95 5.24
N ALA A 352 -4.89 21.92 5.20
CA ALA A 352 -6.10 21.79 4.38
C ALA A 352 -5.77 21.54 2.90
N ASP A 353 -4.79 22.24 2.33
CA ASP A 353 -4.42 22.10 0.91
C ASP A 353 -3.88 20.71 0.54
N SER A 354 -3.33 20.00 1.52
CA SER A 354 -2.90 18.60 1.32
C SER A 354 -4.08 17.65 1.06
N LEU A 355 -5.32 18.08 1.32
CA LEU A 355 -6.54 17.32 1.02
C LEU A 355 -6.92 17.31 -0.46
N ALA A 356 -6.32 18.15 -1.30
CA ALA A 356 -6.68 18.26 -2.73
C ALA A 356 -6.69 16.91 -3.49
N PRO A 357 -5.72 15.99 -3.28
CA PRO A 357 -5.74 14.66 -3.92
C PRO A 357 -6.79 13.70 -3.36
N TYR A 358 -7.39 14.03 -2.22
CA TYR A 358 -8.30 13.19 -1.44
C TYR A 358 -9.76 13.62 -1.58
N LEU A 359 -10.03 14.73 -2.29
CA LEU A 359 -11.37 15.27 -2.51
C LEU A 359 -12.30 14.20 -3.12
N LYS A 360 -13.56 14.20 -2.69
CA LYS A 360 -14.55 13.18 -3.07
C LYS A 360 -15.76 13.82 -3.74
N GLY A 361 -16.35 13.09 -4.69
CA GLY A 361 -17.63 13.45 -5.31
C GLY A 361 -17.69 14.91 -5.77
N ALA A 362 -18.70 15.64 -5.30
CA ALA A 362 -18.92 17.05 -5.66
C ALA A 362 -17.74 17.97 -5.31
N ASP A 363 -17.02 17.72 -4.22
CA ASP A 363 -15.88 18.54 -3.79
C ASP A 363 -14.73 18.46 -4.81
N ALA A 364 -14.45 17.25 -5.30
CA ALA A 364 -13.42 17.04 -6.31
C ALA A 364 -13.83 17.60 -7.68
N ILE A 365 -15.10 17.41 -8.06
CA ILE A 365 -15.65 17.96 -9.31
C ILE A 365 -15.56 19.50 -9.29
N LEU A 366 -15.92 20.14 -8.18
CA LEU A 366 -15.79 21.60 -8.02
C LEU A 366 -14.33 22.05 -8.12
N TYR A 367 -13.41 21.36 -7.45
CA TYR A 367 -11.98 21.65 -7.53
C TYR A 367 -11.44 21.58 -8.96
N HIS A 368 -11.88 20.60 -9.74
CA HIS A 368 -11.53 20.50 -11.16
C HIS A 368 -12.24 21.55 -12.03
N ALA A 369 -13.51 21.87 -11.77
CA ALA A 369 -14.27 22.90 -12.48
C ALA A 369 -13.60 24.27 -12.38
N VAL A 370 -13.13 24.65 -11.20
CA VAL A 370 -12.38 25.89 -11.00
C VAL A 370 -11.08 25.91 -11.82
N LYS A 371 -10.38 24.77 -11.92
CA LYS A 371 -9.16 24.65 -12.73
C LYS A 371 -9.40 24.74 -14.23
N VAL A 372 -10.58 24.36 -14.75
CA VAL A 372 -10.94 24.54 -16.17
C VAL A 372 -10.88 26.02 -16.54
N TYR A 373 -11.30 26.91 -15.63
CA TYR A 373 -11.21 28.36 -15.79
C TYR A 373 -9.79 28.93 -15.56
N LYS A 374 -8.77 28.06 -15.42
CA LYS A 374 -7.36 28.43 -15.13
C LYS A 374 -7.18 29.19 -13.82
N LEU A 375 -8.15 29.08 -12.91
CA LEU A 375 -8.05 29.62 -11.56
C LEU A 375 -7.29 28.64 -10.65
N GLN A 376 -6.76 29.18 -9.55
CA GLN A 376 -6.01 28.40 -8.56
C GLN A 376 -6.85 28.20 -7.30
N PRO A 377 -7.55 27.05 -7.16
CA PRO A 377 -8.27 26.74 -5.93
C PRO A 377 -7.27 26.34 -4.82
N GLN A 378 -7.51 26.85 -3.60
CA GLN A 378 -6.76 26.54 -2.39
C GLN A 378 -7.73 25.98 -1.34
N LEU A 379 -7.33 24.97 -0.58
CA LEU A 379 -8.15 24.50 0.55
C LEU A 379 -7.68 25.15 1.85
N ARG A 380 -8.62 25.63 2.66
CA ARG A 380 -8.37 26.29 3.96
C ARG A 380 -9.34 25.80 5.02
N TYR A 381 -8.93 25.86 6.28
CA TYR A 381 -9.78 25.57 7.43
C TYR A 381 -10.51 26.83 7.89
N CYS A 382 -11.79 26.71 8.23
CA CYS A 382 -12.64 27.82 8.66
C CYS A 382 -13.48 27.43 9.89
N ALA A 383 -13.58 28.32 10.88
CA ALA A 383 -14.46 28.16 12.05
C ALA A 383 -14.88 29.53 12.61
N GLY A 384 -16.16 29.69 12.95
CA GLY A 384 -16.65 30.85 13.74
C GLY A 384 -16.32 32.24 13.17
N GLY A 385 -16.25 32.40 11.85
CA GLY A 385 -15.88 33.66 11.20
C GLY A 385 -14.37 33.88 10.98
N TYR A 386 -13.55 32.92 11.40
CA TYR A 386 -12.10 32.90 11.24
C TYR A 386 -11.68 31.85 10.22
N ILE A 387 -10.53 32.08 9.59
CA ILE A 387 -9.94 31.18 8.61
C ILE A 387 -8.43 31.04 8.86
N TRP A 388 -7.90 29.82 8.80
CA TRP A 388 -6.45 29.61 8.90
C TRP A 388 -5.79 29.85 7.53
N PRO A 389 -4.60 30.49 7.48
CA PRO A 389 -3.77 30.58 6.28
C PRO A 389 -3.53 29.22 5.62
N VAL A 390 -3.33 29.21 4.30
CA VAL A 390 -3.15 27.98 3.50
C VAL A 390 -1.96 27.12 3.97
N ASP A 391 -0.95 27.75 4.54
CA ASP A 391 0.28 27.16 5.04
C ASP A 391 0.23 26.75 6.52
N LYS A 392 -0.94 26.85 7.17
CA LYS A 392 -1.10 26.53 8.60
C LYS A 392 -2.19 25.48 8.86
N PRO A 393 -1.93 24.52 9.77
CA PRO A 393 -2.99 23.68 10.31
C PRO A 393 -3.90 24.48 11.24
N ALA A 394 -5.10 23.98 11.49
CA ALA A 394 -6.04 24.58 12.45
C ALA A 394 -5.61 24.25 13.89
N LEU A 395 -4.74 25.10 14.43
CA LEU A 395 -4.29 25.04 15.82
C LEU A 395 -5.19 25.91 16.71
N ILE A 396 -5.35 25.48 17.95
CA ILE A 396 -5.99 26.24 19.03
C ILE A 396 -4.98 26.28 20.17
N LEU A 397 -4.57 27.48 20.59
CA LEU A 397 -3.51 27.65 21.59
C LEU A 397 -4.05 28.28 22.88
N ASP A 398 -3.97 27.53 23.97
CA ASP A 398 -4.30 28.01 25.32
C ASP A 398 -3.21 28.94 25.88
N SER A 399 -3.63 29.86 26.74
CA SER A 399 -2.81 30.95 27.30
C SER A 399 -1.61 30.49 28.15
N ASN A 400 -1.48 29.21 28.50
CA ASN A 400 -0.62 28.76 29.61
C ASN A 400 0.34 27.59 29.34
N ARG A 401 0.54 27.12 28.10
CA ARG A 401 1.58 26.11 27.80
C ARG A 401 2.72 26.64 26.94
N GLY A 402 3.90 26.74 27.55
CA GLY A 402 5.18 26.65 26.83
C GLY A 402 5.36 25.26 26.20
N PRO A 403 6.30 25.10 25.24
CA PRO A 403 6.32 23.97 24.32
C PRO A 403 6.80 22.69 25.02
N GLN A 404 5.89 21.79 25.40
CA GLN A 404 6.24 20.40 25.75
C GLN A 404 5.20 19.37 25.24
N SER A 405 5.69 18.54 24.33
CA SER A 405 5.34 17.14 24.03
C SER A 405 3.94 16.63 24.38
N ALA A 406 3.13 16.44 23.34
CA ALA A 406 1.91 15.62 23.38
C ALA A 406 2.25 14.14 23.63
N THR A 407 1.61 13.53 24.63
CA THR A 407 1.41 12.08 24.69
C THR A 407 -0.08 11.79 24.82
N PRO A 408 -0.62 10.80 24.10
CA PRO A 408 -2.05 10.52 24.04
C PRO A 408 -2.46 9.52 25.13
N PHE A 409 -3.67 9.59 25.71
CA PHE A 409 -4.50 8.39 25.96
C PHE A 409 -5.89 8.63 26.60
N LYS A 410 -6.85 7.86 26.03
CA LYS A 410 -8.00 7.08 26.57
C LYS A 410 -9.34 7.74 26.96
N ARG A 411 -10.38 7.19 26.29
CA ARG A 411 -11.85 7.35 26.41
C ARG A 411 -12.46 6.80 27.71
N ALA A 412 -13.53 7.45 28.16
CA ALA A 412 -14.83 6.93 28.67
C ALA A 412 -15.63 8.16 29.17
N GLY A 413 -16.95 8.37 29.08
CA GLY A 413 -18.12 7.58 28.75
C GLY A 413 -19.30 8.10 29.61
N ARG A 414 -20.45 8.38 28.97
CA ARG A 414 -21.84 8.45 29.48
C ARG A 414 -22.47 9.78 29.97
N ALA A 415 -23.64 10.02 29.36
CA ALA A 415 -24.63 11.10 29.44
C ALA A 415 -25.42 11.27 30.75
N ARG A 416 -26.05 12.46 30.95
CA ARG A 416 -27.52 12.66 31.08
C ARG A 416 -27.98 14.15 31.19
N SER A 417 -29.03 14.49 30.40
CA SER A 417 -30.24 15.30 30.67
C SER A 417 -30.44 15.92 32.08
N LEU A 418 -31.12 17.06 32.33
CA LEU A 418 -32.09 17.91 31.61
C LEU A 418 -32.32 19.23 32.40
N THR A 419 -32.55 20.31 31.67
CA THR A 419 -33.43 21.50 31.89
C THR A 419 -33.79 22.01 33.30
N ARG A 420 -33.50 23.30 33.53
CA ARG A 420 -34.40 24.23 34.27
C ARG A 420 -34.23 25.66 33.75
N ASP A 421 -34.78 25.88 32.56
CA ASP A 421 -34.93 27.18 31.88
C ASP A 421 -35.86 28.11 32.65
N SER A 422 -35.40 29.35 32.86
CA SER A 422 -36.18 30.62 32.78
C SER A 422 -35.60 31.77 33.63
N GLN A 423 -34.49 31.57 34.35
CA GLN A 423 -33.65 32.64 34.91
C GLN A 423 -32.18 32.61 34.42
N LEU A 424 -31.81 31.58 33.68
CA LEU A 424 -30.47 31.36 33.14
C LEU A 424 -30.21 32.12 31.82
N GLN A 425 -31.20 32.57 31.07
CA GLN A 425 -30.97 33.16 29.73
C GLN A 425 -30.23 34.51 29.70
N ILE A 426 -30.19 35.26 30.81
CA ILE A 426 -29.45 36.54 30.88
C ILE A 426 -28.00 36.32 31.32
N TYR A 427 -27.75 35.27 32.11
CA TYR A 427 -26.40 34.86 32.52
C TYR A 427 -25.74 33.92 31.51
N GLN A 428 -26.50 33.03 30.85
CA GLN A 428 -26.04 32.19 29.75
C GLN A 428 -25.64 33.05 28.55
N ARG A 429 -26.40 34.09 28.19
CA ARG A 429 -26.00 34.96 27.07
C ARG A 429 -24.75 35.79 27.39
N ARG A 430 -24.49 36.09 28.67
CA ARG A 430 -23.26 36.76 29.10
C ARG A 430 -22.07 35.80 29.14
N GLY A 431 -22.28 34.57 29.59
CA GLY A 431 -21.29 33.49 29.58
C GLY A 431 -20.95 32.97 28.19
N GLU A 432 -21.95 32.77 27.31
CA GLU A 432 -21.76 32.38 25.90
C GLU A 432 -20.95 33.43 25.14
N HIS A 433 -21.20 34.73 25.35
CA HIS A 433 -20.40 35.79 24.75
C HIS A 433 -18.96 35.86 25.28
N GLU A 434 -18.74 35.50 26.55
CA GLU A 434 -17.42 35.51 27.18
C GLU A 434 -16.62 34.26 26.76
N GLU A 435 -17.26 33.08 26.72
CA GLU A 435 -16.72 31.82 26.19
C GLU A 435 -16.40 31.92 24.68
N ASP A 436 -17.27 32.55 23.88
CA ASP A 436 -17.03 32.80 22.46
C ASP A 436 -15.85 33.78 22.24
N ALA A 437 -15.69 34.78 23.12
CA ALA A 437 -14.58 35.72 23.06
C ALA A 437 -13.24 35.07 23.44
N GLU A 438 -13.24 34.23 24.48
CA GLU A 438 -12.07 33.43 24.87
C GLU A 438 -11.68 32.44 23.77
N LEU A 439 -12.64 31.75 23.17
CA LEU A 439 -12.40 30.82 22.06
C LEU A 439 -11.88 31.55 20.82
N ALA A 440 -12.43 32.72 20.50
CA ALA A 440 -11.94 33.57 19.42
C ALA A 440 -10.48 33.97 19.64
N GLU A 441 -10.09 34.33 20.88
CA GLU A 441 -8.70 34.65 21.21
C GLU A 441 -7.77 33.43 21.03
N LYS A 442 -8.18 32.25 21.51
CA LYS A 442 -7.42 30.99 21.35
C LYS A 442 -7.22 30.62 19.87
N VAL A 443 -8.25 30.82 19.05
CA VAL A 443 -8.23 30.55 17.60
C VAL A 443 -7.31 31.53 16.86
N GLN A 444 -7.36 32.83 17.19
CA GLN A 444 -6.46 33.84 16.62
C GLN A 444 -4.99 33.57 16.97
N ARG A 445 -4.69 33.19 18.23
CA ARG A 445 -3.32 32.79 18.62
C ARG A 445 -2.84 31.54 17.88
N GLY A 446 -3.76 30.62 17.60
CA GLY A 446 -3.54 29.47 16.73
C GLY A 446 -3.25 29.83 15.26
N GLY A 447 -3.26 31.12 14.91
CA GLY A 447 -2.88 31.64 13.61
C GLY A 447 -4.06 31.89 12.67
N ALA A 448 -5.31 31.77 13.15
CA ALA A 448 -6.48 32.12 12.35
C ALA A 448 -6.63 33.63 12.21
N VAL A 449 -7.13 34.06 11.06
CA VAL A 449 -7.41 35.47 10.75
C VAL A 449 -8.91 35.66 10.48
N PRO A 450 -9.48 36.83 10.78
CA PRO A 450 -10.87 37.14 10.41
C PRO A 450 -11.08 37.01 8.90
N LEU A 451 -12.21 36.42 8.48
CA LEU A 451 -12.57 36.32 7.06
C LEU A 451 -12.65 37.68 6.35
N ALA A 452 -13.01 38.72 7.11
CA ALA A 452 -13.09 40.10 6.62
C ALA A 452 -11.72 40.64 6.17
N ASP A 453 -10.65 40.29 6.89
CA ASP A 453 -9.30 40.76 6.60
C ASP A 453 -8.74 40.11 5.33
N GLU A 454 -9.16 38.88 5.03
CA GLU A 454 -8.79 38.13 3.83
C GLU A 454 -9.73 38.40 2.64
N ASN A 455 -10.74 39.26 2.82
CA ASN A 455 -11.77 39.57 1.82
C ASN A 455 -12.44 38.31 1.21
N ILE A 456 -12.69 37.30 2.06
CA ILE A 456 -13.29 36.02 1.64
C ILE A 456 -14.79 36.08 1.85
N THR A 457 -15.53 35.92 0.76
CA THR A 457 -16.99 35.74 0.79
C THR A 457 -17.30 34.26 0.81
N LEU A 458 -17.75 33.75 1.96
CA LEU A 458 -18.24 32.37 2.07
C LEU A 458 -19.61 32.24 1.41
N LEU A 459 -19.71 31.33 0.45
CA LEU A 459 -20.95 31.05 -0.25
C LEU A 459 -21.76 30.03 0.53
N HIS A 460 -22.98 30.42 0.89
CA HIS A 460 -23.94 29.54 1.53
C HIS A 460 -25.35 29.75 1.00
N SER A 461 -26.13 28.68 0.95
CA SER A 461 -27.53 28.68 0.51
C SER A 461 -28.29 27.56 1.21
N ALA A 462 -29.63 27.65 1.27
CA ALA A 462 -30.47 26.58 1.81
C ALA A 462 -30.29 25.25 1.03
N GLU A 463 -29.90 25.33 -0.24
CA GLU A 463 -29.64 24.19 -1.13
C GLU A 463 -28.23 23.59 -0.98
N GLN A 464 -27.39 24.10 -0.10
CA GLN A 464 -25.98 23.70 0.06
C GLN A 464 -25.79 22.24 0.52
N GLY A 465 -26.86 21.59 0.95
CA GLY A 465 -26.82 20.20 1.43
C GLY A 465 -25.96 20.06 2.68
N HIS A 466 -25.22 18.95 2.77
CA HIS A 466 -24.36 18.67 3.92
C HIS A 466 -23.06 19.48 3.85
N ILE A 467 -22.67 20.07 4.98
CA ILE A 467 -21.37 20.73 5.17
C ILE A 467 -20.54 19.88 6.13
N ALA A 468 -19.38 19.45 5.67
CA ALA A 468 -18.47 18.63 6.46
C ALA A 468 -17.90 19.40 7.65
N LYS A 469 -17.79 18.72 8.80
CA LYS A 469 -17.21 19.26 10.02
C LYS A 469 -16.13 18.31 10.52
N GLU A 470 -14.90 18.79 10.52
CA GLU A 470 -13.77 18.12 11.17
C GLU A 470 -13.63 18.59 12.61
N ARG A 471 -13.03 17.76 13.45
CA ARG A 471 -12.91 18.04 14.89
C ARG A 471 -11.48 18.38 15.24
N VAL A 472 -11.28 19.57 15.80
CA VAL A 472 -10.02 19.96 16.42
C VAL A 472 -10.15 19.77 17.94
N PRO A 473 -9.45 18.79 18.53
CA PRO A 473 -9.42 18.65 19.98
C PRO A 473 -8.63 19.80 20.62
N PHE A 474 -9.18 20.40 21.67
CA PHE A 474 -8.49 21.35 22.53
C PHE A 474 -8.88 21.13 24.00
N LEU A 475 -8.11 21.68 24.93
CA LEU A 475 -8.41 21.55 26.36
C LEU A 475 -9.37 22.67 26.78
N ALA A 476 -10.53 22.29 27.29
CA ALA A 476 -11.59 23.24 27.64
C ALA A 476 -11.16 24.16 28.78
N ASN A 477 -10.56 23.58 29.84
CA ASN A 477 -10.11 24.26 31.04
C ASN A 477 -8.94 23.50 31.73
N ASP A 478 -7.97 24.24 32.28
CA ASP A 478 -6.77 23.71 32.96
C ASP A 478 -7.09 22.84 34.19
N ALA A 479 -8.30 22.93 34.74
CA ALA A 479 -8.69 22.27 35.98
C ALA A 479 -9.31 20.87 35.80
N GLU A 480 -9.93 20.56 34.66
CA GLU A 480 -10.76 19.35 34.51
C GLU A 480 -10.18 18.31 33.53
N ASN A 481 -9.08 18.60 32.83
CA ASN A 481 -8.48 17.71 31.83
C ASN A 481 -9.54 17.14 30.84
N THR A 482 -10.56 17.94 30.56
CA THR A 482 -11.65 17.65 29.63
C THR A 482 -11.23 18.08 28.24
N LEU A 483 -11.26 17.13 27.29
CA LEU A 483 -11.05 17.38 25.88
C LEU A 483 -12.36 17.88 25.28
N ASP A 484 -12.38 19.15 24.90
CA ASP A 484 -13.42 19.72 24.06
C ASP A 484 -12.99 19.73 22.59
N HIS A 485 -13.96 19.97 21.70
CA HIS A 485 -13.74 19.94 20.27
C HIS A 485 -14.28 21.20 19.61
N LEU A 486 -13.44 21.86 18.82
CA LEU A 486 -13.88 22.88 17.89
C LEU A 486 -14.24 22.19 16.58
N TYR A 487 -15.43 22.48 16.07
CA TYR A 487 -15.82 22.05 14.73
C TYR A 487 -15.26 23.02 13.70
N VAL A 488 -14.47 22.49 12.79
CA VAL A 488 -13.81 23.24 11.71
C VAL A 488 -14.32 22.72 10.38
N ASN A 489 -14.62 23.63 9.46
CA ASN A 489 -15.00 23.29 8.10
C ASN A 489 -13.78 23.37 7.17
N VAL A 490 -13.74 22.51 6.15
CA VAL A 490 -12.82 22.68 5.03
C VAL A 490 -13.53 23.50 3.96
N VAL A 491 -12.87 24.55 3.49
CA VAL A 491 -13.39 25.49 2.50
C VAL A 491 -12.43 25.53 1.32
N LEU A 492 -12.97 25.41 0.11
CA LEU A 492 -12.25 25.70 -1.13
C LEU A 492 -12.34 27.21 -1.40
N VAL A 493 -11.20 27.89 -1.36
CA VAL A 493 -11.09 29.32 -1.63
C VAL A 493 -10.48 29.53 -3.01
N VAL A 494 -11.09 30.42 -3.79
CA VAL A 494 -10.59 30.81 -5.11
C VAL A 494 -10.62 32.34 -5.25
N PHE A 495 -9.50 32.91 -5.67
CA PHE A 495 -9.44 34.31 -6.10
C PHE A 495 -9.90 34.44 -7.55
N ILE A 496 -10.78 35.39 -7.80
CA ILE A 496 -11.28 35.69 -9.14
C ILE A 496 -10.65 37.02 -9.57
N PRO A 497 -9.73 37.01 -10.56
CA PRO A 497 -9.00 38.20 -10.98
C PRO A 497 -9.87 39.27 -11.66
#